data_AF-A0A8J3NJQ8-F1
#
_entry.id   AF-A0A8J3NJQ8-F1
#
_cell.length_a   1.000
_cell.length_b   1.000
_cell.length_c   1.000
_cell.angle_alpha   90.00
_cell.angle_beta   90.00
_cell.angle_gamma   90.00
#
_symmetry.space_group_name_H-M   'P 1'
#
loop_
_entity.id
_entity.type
_entity.pdbx_description
1 polymer ?
#
loop_
_entity_poly.entity_id
_entity_poly.type
_entity_poly.pdbx_seq_one_letter_code
_entity_poly.pdbx_strand_id
1 'polypeptide(L)' 'MSRKRVIIGQAEFGIPENQVREVAAQVKSAMENGETATLQLLDGAGREVTVYLNGKAAALVVVDLDPGPRPSEISG' A
#
# COMPACT_ATOMS: atom_id res chain seq x y z
N MET A 1 7.63 0.12 15.37
CA MET A 1 8.00 -0.39 14.04
C MET A 1 7.14 0.34 13.03
N SER A 2 7.75 1.00 12.05
CA SER A 2 7.05 1.69 10.96
C SER A 2 6.24 0.67 10.14
N ARG A 3 4.91 0.75 10.17
CA ARG A 3 4.04 -0.23 9.50
C ARG A 3 3.73 0.24 8.08
N LYS A 4 4.34 -0.41 7.09
CA LYS A 4 4.00 -0.21 5.68
C LYS A 4 2.59 -0.74 5.41
N ARG A 5 1.76 0.04 4.72
CA ARG A 5 0.34 -0.27 4.56
C ARG A 5 -0.24 0.29 3.27
N VAL A 6 -1.32 -0.34 2.82
CA VAL A 6 -2.23 0.16 1.79
C VAL A 6 -3.54 0.54 2.46
N ILE A 7 -4.07 1.70 2.13
CA ILE A 7 -5.38 2.18 2.59
C ILE A 7 -6.27 2.33 1.37
N ILE A 8 -7.41 1.63 1.37
CA ILE A 8 -8.40 1.60 0.30
C ILE A 8 -9.73 2.07 0.89
N GLY A 9 -10.14 3.30 0.56
CA GLY A 9 -11.27 3.93 1.23
C GLY A 9 -11.03 4.07 2.74
N GLN A 10 -11.80 3.35 3.55
CA GLN A 10 -11.67 3.32 5.01
C GLN A 10 -10.96 2.06 5.55
N ALA A 11 -10.60 1.12 4.67
CA ALA A 11 -9.95 -0.12 5.05
C ALA A 11 -8.43 0.04 5.00
N GLU A 12 -7.75 -0.44 6.05
CA GLU A 12 -6.30 -0.46 6.16
C GLU A 12 -5.78 -1.89 6.14
N PHE A 13 -4.74 -2.12 5.35
CA PHE A 13 -4.07 -3.41 5.23
C PHE A 13 -2.56 -3.22 5.33
N GLY A 14 -1.89 -4.07 6.11
CA GLY A 14 -0.43 -4.12 6.15
C GLY A 14 0.14 -4.70 4.86
N ILE A 15 1.37 -4.31 4.54
CA ILE A 15 2.12 -4.90 3.42
C ILE A 15 3.23 -5.80 3.99
N PRO A 16 3.33 -7.07 3.56
CA PRO A 16 4.48 -7.92 3.89
C PRO A 16 5.80 -7.25 3.47
N GLU A 17 6.83 -7.29 4.33
CA GLU A 17 8.07 -6.52 4.08
C GLU A 17 8.76 -6.89 2.76
N ASN A 18 8.66 -8.16 2.35
CA ASN A 18 9.22 -8.68 1.11
C ASN A 18 8.43 -8.32 -0.15
N GLN A 19 7.20 -7.80 -0.01
CA GLN A 19 6.29 -7.52 -1.14
C GLN A 19 6.06 -6.03 -1.40
N VAL A 20 6.69 -5.14 -0.63
CA VAL A 20 6.45 -3.69 -0.65
C VAL A 20 6.52 -3.08 -2.05
N ARG A 21 7.57 -3.39 -2.80
CA ARG A 21 7.79 -2.82 -4.14
C ARG A 21 6.76 -3.34 -5.14
N GLU A 22 6.42 -4.62 -5.05
CA GLU A 22 5.47 -5.29 -5.94
C GLU A 22 4.05 -4.75 -5.71
N VAL A 23 3.60 -4.70 -4.47
CA VAL A 23 2.29 -4.14 -4.10
C VAL A 23 2.14 -2.70 -4.58
N ALA A 24 3.16 -1.86 -4.36
CA ALA A 24 3.13 -0.47 -4.83
C ALA A 24 3.02 -0.37 -6.36
N ALA A 25 3.75 -1.22 -7.10
CA ALA A 25 3.69 -1.25 -8.55
C ALA A 25 2.33 -1.74 -9.08
N GLN A 26 1.77 -2.79 -8.48
CA GLN A 26 0.46 -3.34 -8.84
C GLN A 26 -0.67 -2.34 -8.57
N VAL A 27 -0.66 -1.65 -7.42
CA VAL A 27 -1.62 -0.59 -7.11
C VAL A 27 -1.53 0.52 -8.15
N LYS A 28 -0.33 1.01 -8.45
CA LYS A 28 -0.12 2.06 -9.46
C LYS A 28 -0.67 1.64 -10.83
N SER A 29 -0.29 0.44 -11.29
CA SER A 29 -0.74 -0.10 -12.58
C SER A 29 -2.26 -0.22 -12.65
N ALA A 30 -2.91 -0.77 -11.61
CA ALA A 30 -4.36 -0.90 -11.56
C ALA A 30 -5.07 0.45 -11.65
N MET A 31 -4.60 1.44 -10.89
CA MET A 31 -5.18 2.78 -10.87
C MET A 31 -4.96 3.53 -12.19
N GLU A 32 -3.79 3.39 -12.84
CA GLU A 32 -3.48 4.07 -14.11
C GLU A 32 -4.24 3.46 -15.30
N ASN A 33 -4.36 2.13 -15.32
CA ASN A 33 -4.94 1.41 -16.47
C ASN A 33 -6.44 1.07 -16.26
N GLY A 34 -6.99 1.33 -15.08
CA GLY A 34 -8.37 0.96 -14.74
C GLY A 34 -8.58 -0.56 -14.64
N GLU A 35 -7.56 -1.28 -14.20
CA GLU A 35 -7.55 -2.74 -14.10
C GLU A 35 -7.86 -3.24 -12.68
N THR A 36 -8.06 -4.55 -12.54
CA THR A 36 -8.14 -5.17 -11.22
C THR A 36 -6.79 -5.75 -10.81
N ALA A 37 -6.24 -5.30 -9.69
CA ALA A 37 -5.08 -5.92 -9.05
C ALA A 37 -5.52 -6.92 -7.98
N THR A 38 -4.76 -8.01 -7.87
CA THR A 38 -4.87 -8.98 -6.77
C THR A 38 -3.67 -8.78 -5.85
N LEU A 39 -3.92 -8.27 -4.64
CA LEU A 39 -2.88 -7.90 -3.69
C LEU A 39 -2.86 -8.89 -2.53
N GLN A 40 -1.69 -9.41 -2.19
CA GLN A 40 -1.49 -10.19 -0.97
C GLN A 40 -1.07 -9.25 0.16
N LEU A 41 -1.97 -9.03 1.11
CA LEU A 41 -1.82 -8.05 2.18
C LEU A 41 -2.05 -8.68 3.55
N LEU A 42 -1.86 -7.91 4.61
CA LEU A 42 -2.08 -8.32 6.00
C LEU A 42 -3.29 -7.60 6.58
N ASP A 43 -4.18 -8.32 7.26
CA ASP A 43 -5.30 -7.70 7.97
C ASP A 43 -4.87 -7.00 9.28
N GLY A 44 -5.84 -6.48 10.04
CA GLY A 44 -5.60 -5.83 11.34
C GLY A 44 -4.95 -6.76 12.38
N ALA A 45 -5.11 -8.08 12.24
CA ALA A 45 -4.50 -9.09 13.09
C ALA A 45 -3.17 -9.64 12.54
N GLY A 46 -2.68 -9.11 11.41
CA GLY A 46 -1.43 -9.54 10.78
C GLY A 46 -1.54 -10.85 9.99
N ARG A 47 -2.75 -11.30 9.66
CA ARG A 47 -2.98 -12.51 8.86
C ARG A 47 -2.97 -12.16 7.38
N GLU A 48 -2.44 -13.06 6.55
CA GLU A 48 -2.48 -12.89 5.09
C GLU A 48 -3.92 -12.94 4.57
N VAL A 49 -4.24 -11.97 3.72
CA VAL A 49 -5.53 -11.83 3.05
C VAL A 49 -5.31 -11.38 1.60
N THR A 50 -6.12 -11.93 0.70
CA THR A 50 -6.18 -11.47 -0.70
C THR A 50 -7.15 -10.30 -0.81
N VAL A 51 -6.69 -9.17 -1.33
CA VAL A 51 -7.51 -7.99 -1.60
C VAL A 51 -7.57 -7.75 -3.10
N TYR A 52 -8.78 -7.66 -3.64
CA TYR A 52 -9.02 -7.29 -5.03
C TYR A 52 -9.28 -5.79 -5.14
N LEU A 53 -8.35 -5.06 -5.74
CA LEU A 53 -8.46 -3.63 -5.99
C LEU A 53 -8.93 -3.40 -7.42
N ASN A 54 -10.12 -2.82 -7.60
CA ASN A 54 -10.58 -2.33 -8.90
C ASN A 54 -10.15 -0.88 -9.10
N GLY A 55 -9.12 -0.65 -9.91
CA GLY A 55 -8.57 0.68 -10.16
C GLY A 55 -9.46 1.61 -11.00
N LYS A 56 -10.47 1.07 -11.70
CA LYS A 56 -11.49 1.87 -12.38
C LYS A 56 -12.54 2.45 -11.42
N ALA A 57 -12.81 1.73 -10.32
CA ALA A 57 -13.86 2.10 -9.36
C ALA A 57 -13.31 2.79 -8.11
N ALA A 58 -12.07 2.49 -7.72
CA ALA A 58 -11.45 3.08 -6.54
C ALA A 58 -11.20 4.58 -6.76
N ALA A 59 -11.78 5.42 -5.89
CA ALA A 59 -11.57 6.87 -5.95
C ALA A 59 -10.19 7.30 -5.44
N LEU A 60 -9.65 6.57 -4.44
CA LEU A 60 -8.37 6.85 -3.81
C LEU A 60 -7.78 5.56 -3.23
N VAL A 61 -6.48 5.38 -3.41
CA VAL A 61 -5.68 4.39 -2.70
C VAL A 61 -4.42 5.08 -2.19
N VAL A 62 -4.11 4.91 -0.91
CA VAL A 62 -2.88 5.43 -0.30
C VAL A 62 -1.93 4.28 -0.04
N VAL A 63 -0.70 4.41 -0.51
CA VAL A 63 0.40 3.51 -0.15
C VAL A 63 1.32 4.27 0.81
N ASP A 64 1.22 3.94 2.10
CA ASP A 64 2.01 4.55 3.16
C ASP A 64 3.18 3.62 3.47
N LEU A 65 4.37 4.03 3.01
CA LEU A 65 5.60 3.26 3.18
C LEU A 65 6.35 3.62 4.45
N ASP A 66 5.86 4.62 5.21
CA ASP A 66 6.50 5.20 6.39
C ASP A 66 8.04 5.18 6.28
N PRO A 67 8.65 6.04 5.44
CA PRO A 67 10.07 6.01 5.15
C PRO A 67 10.97 6.34 6.37
N GLY A 68 10.39 6.51 7.56
CA GLY A 68 11.07 6.97 8.76
C GLY A 68 11.31 8.49 8.75
N PRO A 69 11.86 9.04 9.85
CA PRO A 69 12.25 10.44 9.88
C PRO A 69 13.30 10.70 8.80
N ARG A 70 13.02 11.66 7.90
CA ARG A 70 14.06 12.20 7.01
C ARG A 70 15.15 12.81 7.91
N PRO A 71 16.45 12.57 7.66
CA PRO A 71 17.49 13.34 8.33
C PRO A 71 17.20 14.82 8.07
N SER A 72 16.86 15.57 9.12
CA SER A 72 16.73 17.02 9.02
C SER A 72 18.06 17.56 8.52
N GLU A 73 18.03 18.31 7.41
CA GLU A 73 19.16 19.08 6.93
C GLU A 73 19.76 19.83 8.12
N ILE A 74 21.03 19.56 8.41
CA ILE A 74 21.80 20.33 9.38
C ILE A 74 21.77 21.77 8.84
N SER A 75 20.99 22.64 9.47
CA SER A 75 21.13 24.08 9.28
C SER A 75 22.54 24.43 9.72
N GLY A 76 23.43 24.62 8.74
CA GLY A 76 24.70 25.31 8.92
C GLY A 76 24.50 26.79 9.11
#